data_AF-A0A7S1XGS2-F1
#
_entry.id   AF-A0A7S1XGS2-F1
#
_cell.length_a   1.000
_cell.length_b   1.000
_cell.length_c   1.000
_cell.angle_alpha   90.00
_cell.angle_beta   90.00
_cell.angle_gamma   90.00
#
_symmetry.space_group_name_H-M   'P 1'
#
loop_
_entity.id
_entity.type
_entity.pdbx_description
1 polymer ?
#
loop_
_entity_poly.entity_id
_entity_poly.type
_entity_poly.pdbx_seq_one_letter_code
_entity_poly.pdbx_strand_id
1 'polypeptide(L)'
;SSIGVGMGATTADARGGVGQASVLVQLSPRVVVSALVVNNAAGTSLHNGGPSFNAAILEQGAEFGDVRPDSARHDGQYRCKIDGDDMRYAADDPGWMSDASRQTAVHAANTVIGVIAVGVDDSSEAELWGCLERAQLERVAAMAHDGIARALRPAHTPFDGDSLFVVCPQTARKNQSPVTNELIARIGNAAADCVARSLARAIYNAEPLPHNAMDTAPKAYCERFSRQ
;
A
#
# COMPACT_ATOMS: atom_id res chain seq x y z
N SER A 1 -7.13 -11.30 8.09
CA SER A 1 -7.36 -11.24 9.55
C SER A 1 -6.94 -9.88 10.09
N SER A 2 -7.88 -9.07 10.60
CA SER A 2 -7.57 -7.79 11.25
C SER A 2 -7.13 -8.00 12.70
N ILE A 3 -5.88 -8.42 12.90
CA ILE A 3 -5.29 -8.64 14.23
C ILE A 3 -4.41 -7.43 14.57
N GLY A 4 -4.46 -6.95 15.82
CA GLY A 4 -3.57 -5.90 16.33
C GLY A 4 -3.84 -4.51 15.74
N VAL A 5 -2.77 -3.79 15.36
CA VAL A 5 -2.79 -2.37 14.96
C VAL A 5 -3.73 -2.09 13.76
N GLY A 6 -4.07 -3.10 12.97
CA GLY A 6 -4.98 -2.97 11.81
C GLY A 6 -6.47 -3.08 12.11
N MET A 7 -6.91 -3.38 13.35
CA MET A 7 -8.34 -3.58 13.64
C MET A 7 -9.18 -2.32 13.39
N GLY A 8 -8.69 -1.16 13.83
CA GLY A 8 -9.36 0.13 13.66
C GLY A 8 -9.04 0.83 12.34
N ALA A 9 -8.20 0.23 11.49
CA ALA A 9 -7.73 0.87 10.27
C ALA A 9 -8.87 0.99 9.25
N THR A 10 -8.93 2.12 8.57
CA THR A 10 -9.91 2.43 7.52
C THR A 10 -9.22 3.09 6.33
N THR A 11 -9.86 3.07 5.18
CA THR A 11 -9.56 3.95 4.03
C THR A 11 -10.79 4.82 3.76
N ALA A 12 -10.78 5.63 2.70
CA ALA A 12 -11.91 6.49 2.36
C ALA A 12 -13.25 5.73 2.29
N ASP A 13 -13.26 4.54 1.70
CA ASP A 13 -14.49 3.83 1.34
C ASP A 13 -14.53 2.35 1.75
N ALA A 14 -13.47 1.84 2.38
CA ALA A 14 -13.40 0.46 2.83
C ALA A 14 -12.64 0.31 4.16
N ARG A 15 -12.89 -0.79 4.87
CA ARG A 15 -12.04 -1.21 5.99
C ARG A 15 -10.59 -1.33 5.55
N GLY A 16 -9.71 -0.74 6.34
CA GLY A 16 -8.27 -0.89 6.28
C GLY A 16 -7.83 -2.20 6.91
N GLY A 17 -6.54 -2.37 7.09
CA GLY A 17 -6.04 -3.56 7.77
C GLY A 17 -4.55 -3.75 7.64
N VAL A 18 -4.11 -4.99 7.88
CA VAL A 18 -2.74 -5.43 7.67
C VAL A 18 -2.67 -6.25 6.39
N GLY A 19 -1.68 -5.98 5.55
CA GLY A 19 -1.42 -6.75 4.34
C GLY A 19 0.08 -7.03 4.17
N GLN A 20 0.37 -8.12 3.47
CA GLN A 20 1.73 -8.57 3.21
C GLN A 20 1.84 -9.10 1.79
N ALA A 21 2.95 -8.82 1.13
CA ALA A 21 3.32 -9.39 -0.16
C ALA A 21 4.84 -9.55 -0.26
N SER A 22 5.28 -10.46 -1.12
CA SER A 22 6.69 -10.69 -1.39
C SER A 22 6.94 -11.02 -2.85
N VAL A 23 8.19 -10.87 -3.28
CA VAL A 23 8.66 -11.23 -4.61
C VAL A 23 10.09 -11.73 -4.56
N LEU A 24 10.39 -12.72 -5.40
CA LEU A 24 11.75 -13.14 -5.69
C LEU A 24 12.31 -12.29 -6.83
N VAL A 25 13.41 -11.61 -6.57
CA VAL A 25 14.17 -10.87 -7.58
C VAL A 25 15.28 -11.78 -8.09
N GLN A 26 15.23 -12.09 -9.39
CA GLN A 26 16.18 -12.98 -10.06
C GLN A 26 17.56 -12.32 -10.21
N LEU A 27 18.28 -12.28 -9.11
CA LEU A 27 19.67 -11.87 -8.95
C LEU A 27 20.51 -13.11 -8.62
N SER A 28 21.83 -12.94 -8.60
CA SER A 28 22.79 -13.92 -8.07
C SER A 28 23.54 -13.24 -6.93
N PRO A 29 23.26 -13.56 -5.65
CA PRO A 29 22.29 -14.55 -5.17
C PRO A 29 20.83 -14.13 -5.35
N ARG A 30 19.89 -15.08 -5.22
CA ARG A 30 18.45 -14.75 -5.32
C ARG A 30 18.02 -13.93 -4.11
N VAL A 31 17.32 -12.83 -4.38
CA VAL A 31 16.90 -11.88 -3.34
C VAL A 31 15.40 -11.97 -3.14
N VAL A 32 14.96 -12.07 -1.90
CA VAL A 32 13.57 -11.91 -1.49
C VAL A 32 13.37 -10.48 -1.04
N VAL A 33 12.36 -9.81 -1.61
CA VAL A 33 11.83 -8.55 -1.07
C VAL A 33 10.43 -8.81 -0.58
N SER A 34 10.12 -8.39 0.64
CA SER A 34 8.78 -8.51 1.22
C SER A 34 8.38 -7.22 1.90
N ALA A 35 7.09 -6.90 1.90
CA ALA A 35 6.52 -5.77 2.62
C ALA A 35 5.39 -6.26 3.51
N LEU A 36 5.32 -5.71 4.73
CA LEU A 36 4.21 -5.84 5.66
C LEU A 36 3.74 -4.42 5.98
N VAL A 37 2.47 -4.10 5.69
CA VAL A 37 1.93 -2.74 5.82
C VAL A 37 0.62 -2.74 6.58
N VAL A 38 0.38 -1.65 7.30
CA VAL A 38 -0.92 -1.28 7.85
C VAL A 38 -1.49 -0.16 6.99
N ASN A 39 -2.65 -0.40 6.39
CA ASN A 39 -3.34 0.57 5.54
C ASN A 39 -4.41 1.31 6.33
N ASN A 40 -4.08 2.50 6.83
CA ASN A 40 -5.03 3.46 7.41
C ASN A 40 -5.02 4.79 6.63
N ALA A 41 -4.80 4.75 5.32
CA ALA A 41 -4.62 5.93 4.49
C ALA A 41 -5.87 6.81 4.41
N ALA A 42 -5.68 8.09 4.11
CA ALA A 42 -6.79 9.01 3.81
C ALA A 42 -7.49 8.65 2.49
N GLY A 43 -6.73 8.24 1.47
CA GLY A 43 -7.26 7.90 0.16
C GLY A 43 -7.87 6.50 0.05
N THR A 44 -8.32 6.14 -1.16
CA THR A 44 -8.85 4.80 -1.46
C THR A 44 -7.82 3.91 -2.15
N SER A 45 -7.84 2.62 -1.82
CA SER A 45 -7.12 1.58 -2.59
C SER A 45 -7.96 0.97 -3.71
N LEU A 46 -9.27 1.24 -3.72
CA LEU A 46 -10.18 0.73 -4.72
C LEU A 46 -10.14 1.62 -5.96
N HIS A 47 -10.14 0.98 -7.12
CA HIS A 47 -10.23 1.67 -8.39
C HIS A 47 -11.70 2.02 -8.65
N ASN A 48 -12.00 3.33 -8.68
CA ASN A 48 -13.35 3.87 -8.88
C ASN A 48 -14.41 3.24 -7.96
N GLY A 49 -14.08 3.05 -6.68
CA GLY A 49 -14.98 2.43 -5.71
C GLY A 49 -15.03 0.90 -5.75
N GLY A 50 -14.28 0.24 -6.64
CA GLY A 50 -14.09 -1.20 -6.69
C GLY A 50 -14.99 -1.92 -7.72
N PRO A 51 -15.04 -3.26 -7.71
CA PRO A 51 -14.25 -4.23 -6.93
C PRO A 51 -12.75 -4.31 -7.26
N SER A 52 -12.27 -3.75 -8.38
CA SER A 52 -10.84 -3.75 -8.72
C SER A 52 -10.04 -2.80 -7.82
N PHE A 53 -8.75 -3.07 -7.66
CA PHE A 53 -7.82 -2.22 -6.91
C PHE A 53 -6.99 -1.33 -7.85
N ASN A 54 -6.50 -0.19 -7.34
CA ASN A 54 -5.54 0.64 -8.10
C ASN A 54 -4.26 -0.14 -8.41
N ALA A 55 -3.84 -1.03 -7.50
CA ALA A 55 -2.69 -1.90 -7.67
C ALA A 55 -2.98 -3.16 -8.52
N ALA A 56 -4.14 -3.29 -9.17
CA ALA A 56 -4.53 -4.54 -9.83
C ALA A 56 -3.63 -4.98 -10.98
N ILE A 57 -2.90 -4.06 -11.61
CA ILE A 57 -1.90 -4.41 -12.64
C ILE A 57 -0.67 -5.13 -12.06
N LEU A 58 -0.45 -5.03 -10.75
CA LEU A 58 0.66 -5.63 -10.01
C LEU A 58 0.27 -6.95 -9.34
N GLU A 59 -0.97 -7.40 -9.51
CA GLU A 59 -1.47 -8.63 -8.91
C GLU A 59 -0.67 -9.85 -9.37
N GLN A 60 -0.41 -10.77 -8.43
CA GLN A 60 0.21 -12.06 -8.70
C GLN A 60 -0.69 -13.14 -8.14
N GLY A 61 -0.93 -14.22 -8.90
CA GLY A 61 -1.64 -15.40 -8.41
C GLY A 61 -3.03 -15.13 -7.83
N ALA A 62 -3.78 -14.17 -8.37
CA ALA A 62 -5.12 -13.77 -7.88
C ALA A 62 -5.16 -13.38 -6.39
N GLU A 63 -4.06 -12.83 -5.87
CA GLU A 63 -3.88 -12.46 -4.45
C GLU A 63 -4.96 -11.52 -3.87
N PHE A 64 -5.71 -10.82 -4.72
CA PHE A 64 -6.83 -9.97 -4.32
C PHE A 64 -7.98 -10.00 -5.36
N GLY A 65 -8.18 -11.15 -6.01
CA GLY A 65 -9.40 -11.51 -6.74
C GLY A 65 -9.32 -11.47 -8.28
N ASP A 66 -8.17 -11.20 -8.88
CA ASP A 66 -7.96 -11.11 -10.35
C ASP A 66 -8.97 -10.20 -11.08
N VAL A 67 -9.41 -9.14 -10.39
CA VAL A 67 -10.39 -8.19 -10.92
C VAL A 67 -9.65 -7.03 -11.59
N ARG A 68 -9.69 -6.98 -12.92
CA ARG A 68 -9.04 -5.93 -13.71
C ARG A 68 -9.75 -4.58 -13.58
N PRO A 69 -9.00 -3.46 -13.58
CA PRO A 69 -9.57 -2.13 -13.67
C PRO A 69 -10.35 -1.96 -14.97
N ASP A 70 -11.53 -1.33 -14.87
CA ASP A 70 -12.38 -1.00 -16.01
C ASP A 70 -12.52 0.52 -16.11
N SER A 71 -11.99 1.11 -17.19
CA SER A 71 -12.06 2.55 -17.43
C SER A 71 -13.49 3.05 -17.65
N ALA A 72 -14.41 2.18 -18.08
CA ALA A 72 -15.83 2.53 -18.20
C ALA A 72 -16.49 2.78 -16.84
N ARG A 73 -15.86 2.37 -15.73
CA ARG A 73 -16.33 2.61 -14.36
C ARG A 73 -15.81 3.90 -13.75
N HIS A 74 -15.04 4.71 -14.48
CA HIS A 74 -14.56 5.98 -13.95
C HIS A 74 -15.73 6.93 -13.65
N ASP A 75 -15.90 7.28 -12.38
CA ASP A 75 -17.03 8.07 -11.88
C ASP A 75 -16.66 9.52 -11.51
N GLY A 76 -15.40 9.90 -11.68
CA GLY A 76 -14.89 11.24 -11.38
C GLY A 76 -14.90 11.60 -9.89
N GLN A 77 -15.21 10.65 -9.00
CA GLN A 77 -15.27 10.92 -7.56
C GLN A 77 -13.87 10.94 -6.95
N TYR A 78 -13.61 11.98 -6.16
CA TYR A 78 -12.45 12.06 -5.31
C TYR A 78 -12.78 11.43 -3.96
N ARG A 79 -12.12 10.32 -3.64
CA ARG A 79 -12.37 9.56 -2.41
C ARG A 79 -11.23 9.77 -1.44
N CYS A 80 -11.47 10.60 -0.44
CA CYS A 80 -10.55 10.90 0.64
C CYS A 80 -11.33 11.05 1.93
N LYS A 81 -10.90 10.47 3.05
CA LYS A 81 -11.61 10.58 4.35
C LYS A 81 -11.84 12.02 4.85
N ILE A 82 -11.09 12.96 4.30
CA ILE A 82 -10.97 14.34 4.78
C ILE A 82 -11.95 15.24 4.05
N ASP A 83 -12.26 14.87 2.82
CA ASP A 83 -13.24 15.54 1.99
C ASP A 83 -14.54 14.74 2.09
N GLY A 84 -15.68 15.42 2.25
CA GLY A 84 -16.98 14.74 2.21
C GLY A 84 -17.20 14.04 0.86
N ASP A 85 -18.17 13.12 0.81
CA ASP A 85 -18.50 12.27 -0.36
C ASP A 85 -18.83 13.04 -1.66
N ASP A 86 -18.94 14.36 -1.60
CA ASP A 86 -19.37 15.23 -2.71
C ASP A 86 -18.21 15.81 -3.55
N MET A 87 -16.94 15.63 -3.16
CA MET A 87 -15.83 16.14 -3.97
C MET A 87 -15.66 15.35 -5.28
N ARG A 88 -15.89 16.03 -6.40
CA ARG A 88 -15.70 15.49 -7.75
C ARG A 88 -14.69 16.33 -8.52
N TYR A 89 -13.85 15.68 -9.33
CA TYR A 89 -13.07 16.38 -10.34
C TYR A 89 -14.02 16.81 -11.48
N ALA A 90 -14.76 17.90 -11.29
CA ALA A 90 -15.66 18.42 -12.31
C ALA A 90 -14.84 19.05 -13.44
N ALA A 91 -15.03 18.57 -14.68
CA ALA A 91 -14.59 19.28 -15.88
C ALA A 91 -15.66 20.27 -16.38
N ASP A 92 -16.94 20.04 -16.05
CA ASP A 92 -18.07 20.67 -16.78
C ASP A 92 -19.14 21.32 -15.88
N ASP A 93 -18.89 21.55 -14.58
CA ASP A 93 -19.84 22.26 -13.70
C ASP A 93 -19.42 23.73 -13.51
N PRO A 94 -20.15 24.71 -14.09
CA PRO A 94 -19.83 26.14 -13.96
C PRO A 94 -20.06 26.70 -12.54
N GLY A 95 -20.57 25.90 -11.60
CA GLY A 95 -20.74 26.25 -10.19
C GLY A 95 -19.57 25.85 -9.27
N TRP A 96 -18.32 25.91 -9.74
CA TRP A 96 -17.09 25.40 -9.08
C TRP A 96 -16.68 26.07 -7.75
N MET A 97 -17.64 26.51 -6.94
CA MET A 97 -17.41 26.85 -5.55
C MET A 97 -18.20 25.86 -4.70
N SER A 98 -17.58 24.71 -4.41
CA SER A 98 -18.03 23.94 -3.24
C SER A 98 -17.76 24.79 -2.00
N ASP A 99 -18.73 24.82 -1.11
CA ASP A 99 -18.65 25.54 0.16
C ASP A 99 -17.48 24.94 0.98
N ALA A 100 -16.34 25.62 0.95
CA ALA A 100 -15.10 25.23 1.65
C ALA A 100 -15.28 25.17 3.19
N SER A 101 -16.46 25.49 3.70
CA SER A 101 -16.80 25.44 5.12
C SER A 101 -17.19 24.04 5.64
N ARG A 102 -17.39 23.03 4.77
CA ARG A 102 -17.62 21.63 5.21
C ARG A 102 -16.31 20.91 5.55
N GLN A 103 -15.50 21.52 6.40
CA GLN A 103 -14.39 20.84 7.04
C GLN A 103 -14.97 19.97 8.15
N THR A 104 -15.33 18.73 7.81
CA THR A 104 -15.70 17.77 8.85
C THR A 104 -14.44 17.51 9.67
N ALA A 105 -14.55 17.67 10.99
CA ALA A 105 -13.44 17.58 11.94
C ALA A 105 -12.89 16.15 12.08
N VAL A 106 -12.57 15.49 10.97
CA VAL A 106 -11.93 14.17 10.97
C VAL A 106 -10.43 14.39 11.07
N HIS A 107 -10.00 14.85 12.25
CA HIS A 107 -8.62 14.72 12.72
C HIS A 107 -8.29 13.25 13.06
N ALA A 108 -8.72 12.30 12.23
CA ALA A 108 -8.20 10.94 12.33
C ALA A 108 -6.79 10.97 11.73
N ALA A 109 -5.78 10.63 12.52
CA ALA A 109 -4.42 10.45 12.03
C ALA A 109 -4.42 9.31 10.99
N ASN A 110 -4.44 9.66 9.71
CA ASN A 110 -4.34 8.70 8.62
C ASN A 110 -2.88 8.36 8.41
N THR A 111 -2.57 7.11 8.09
CA THR A 111 -1.19 6.66 7.96
C THR A 111 -1.12 5.35 7.21
N VAL A 112 -0.18 5.25 6.26
CA VAL A 112 0.42 3.97 5.88
C VAL A 112 1.70 3.78 6.68
N ILE A 113 1.76 2.73 7.48
CA ILE A 113 2.99 2.34 8.18
C ILE A 113 3.39 0.93 7.78
N GLY A 114 4.66 0.69 7.50
CA GLY A 114 5.11 -0.62 7.06
C GLY A 114 6.59 -0.88 7.20
N VAL A 115 6.93 -2.16 7.11
CA VAL A 115 8.30 -2.65 7.09
C VAL A 115 8.53 -3.42 5.79
N ILE A 116 9.64 -3.13 5.13
CA ILE A 116 10.16 -3.86 3.98
C ILE A 116 11.35 -4.68 4.46
N ALA A 117 11.32 -5.99 4.26
CA ALA A 117 12.48 -6.85 4.50
C ALA A 117 13.11 -7.27 3.17
N VAL A 118 14.43 -7.07 3.07
CA VAL A 118 15.26 -7.48 1.93
C VAL A 118 16.27 -8.51 2.43
N GLY A 119 16.32 -9.68 1.81
CA GLY A 119 17.26 -10.74 2.19
C GLY A 119 17.49 -11.70 1.04
N VAL A 120 18.26 -12.76 1.29
CA VAL A 120 18.44 -13.85 0.31
C VAL A 120 17.41 -14.96 0.51
N ASP A 121 17.05 -15.60 -0.60
CA ASP A 121 16.13 -16.75 -0.62
C ASP A 121 16.79 -18.00 0.00
N ASP A 122 18.05 -18.25 -0.37
CA ASP A 122 18.83 -19.38 0.12
C ASP A 122 19.86 -18.91 1.15
N SER A 123 19.76 -19.42 2.37
CA SER A 123 20.68 -19.09 3.46
C SER A 123 22.11 -19.58 3.20
N SER A 124 22.31 -20.58 2.34
CA SER A 124 23.64 -21.01 1.90
C SER A 124 24.32 -19.98 0.99
N GLU A 125 23.54 -19.13 0.33
CA GLU A 125 24.03 -18.00 -0.47
C GLU A 125 24.16 -16.70 0.32
N ALA A 126 23.89 -16.71 1.64
CA ALA A 126 23.96 -15.52 2.48
C ALA A 126 25.35 -14.87 2.49
N GLU A 127 26.41 -15.65 2.25
CA GLU A 127 27.77 -15.13 2.12
C GLU A 127 28.01 -14.33 0.82
N LEU A 128 27.18 -14.55 -0.21
CA LEU A 128 27.20 -13.80 -1.47
C LEU A 128 26.40 -12.49 -1.39
N TRP A 129 25.60 -12.33 -0.34
CA TRP A 129 24.76 -11.15 -0.15
C TRP A 129 25.58 -9.94 0.27
N GLY A 130 25.46 -8.88 -0.53
CA GLY A 130 25.96 -7.54 -0.20
C GLY A 130 25.14 -6.93 0.92
N CYS A 131 25.77 -6.56 2.03
CA CYS A 131 25.10 -5.83 3.10
C CYS A 131 24.76 -4.44 2.57
N LEU A 132 23.47 -4.08 2.59
CA LEU A 132 23.06 -2.73 2.21
C LEU A 132 23.48 -1.74 3.29
N GLU A 133 24.18 -0.69 2.90
CA GLU A 133 24.53 0.41 3.77
C GLU A 133 23.29 1.24 4.12
N ARG A 134 23.37 2.02 5.19
CA ARG A 134 22.27 2.89 5.65
C ARG A 134 21.72 3.77 4.52
N ALA A 135 22.58 4.43 3.74
CA ALA A 135 22.16 5.30 2.65
C ALA A 135 21.40 4.53 1.54
N GLN A 136 21.78 3.28 1.30
CA GLN A 136 21.11 2.41 0.32
C GLN A 136 19.76 1.94 0.82
N LEU A 137 19.65 1.60 2.11
CA LEU A 137 18.38 1.28 2.76
C LEU A 137 17.42 2.48 2.77
N GLU A 138 17.93 3.68 3.08
CA GLU A 138 17.16 4.93 2.98
C GLU A 138 16.69 5.19 1.54
N ARG A 139 17.53 4.90 0.54
CA ARG A 139 17.14 5.01 -0.87
C ARG A 139 16.05 4.01 -1.25
N VAL A 140 16.15 2.75 -0.83
CA VAL A 140 15.11 1.72 -1.03
C VAL A 140 13.82 2.13 -0.33
N ALA A 141 13.89 2.70 0.88
CA ALA A 141 12.72 3.18 1.63
C ALA A 141 11.99 4.27 0.83
N ALA A 142 12.74 5.26 0.34
CA ALA A 142 12.18 6.33 -0.48
C ALA A 142 11.52 5.80 -1.76
N MET A 143 12.13 4.82 -2.44
CA MET A 143 11.53 4.18 -3.61
C MET A 143 10.28 3.36 -3.27
N ALA A 144 10.23 2.73 -2.10
CA ALA A 144 9.08 1.94 -1.67
C ALA A 144 7.80 2.80 -1.49
N HIS A 145 7.94 4.11 -1.23
CA HIS A 145 6.81 5.04 -1.21
C HIS A 145 6.11 5.15 -2.58
N ASP A 146 6.78 4.87 -3.69
CA ASP A 146 6.11 4.77 -5.00
C ASP A 146 4.98 3.72 -4.98
N GLY A 147 5.12 2.67 -4.16
CA GLY A 147 4.08 1.67 -3.94
C GLY A 147 2.81 2.22 -3.30
N ILE A 148 2.95 3.22 -2.43
CA ILE A 148 1.83 3.95 -1.83
C ILE A 148 1.09 4.70 -2.94
N ALA A 149 1.81 5.47 -3.77
CA ALA A 149 1.22 6.20 -4.89
C ALA A 149 0.59 5.30 -5.97
N ARG A 150 1.11 4.08 -6.18
CA ARG A 150 0.52 3.08 -7.10
C ARG A 150 -0.77 2.47 -6.56
N ALA A 151 -0.90 2.35 -5.24
CA ALA A 151 -2.04 1.68 -4.62
C ALA A 151 -3.11 2.64 -4.10
N LEU A 152 -2.77 3.89 -3.78
CA LEU A 152 -3.67 4.84 -3.12
C LEU A 152 -3.91 6.07 -3.98
N ARG A 153 -5.16 6.52 -4.00
CA ARG A 153 -5.56 7.78 -4.61
C ARG A 153 -6.58 8.51 -3.72
N PRO A 154 -6.26 9.71 -3.21
CA PRO A 154 -4.92 10.34 -3.16
C PRO A 154 -3.92 9.54 -2.32
N ALA A 155 -2.63 9.82 -2.49
CA ALA A 155 -1.54 9.33 -1.64
C ALA A 155 -0.74 10.52 -1.09
N HIS A 156 -0.03 10.33 0.04
CA HIS A 156 0.82 11.35 0.65
C HIS A 156 0.11 12.69 0.90
N THR A 157 -1.14 12.64 1.37
CA THR A 157 -1.84 13.87 1.73
C THR A 157 -1.13 14.54 2.92
N PRO A 158 -1.29 15.86 3.14
CA PRO A 158 -0.75 16.54 4.33
C PRO A 158 -1.27 15.99 5.66
N PHE A 159 -2.25 15.10 5.61
CA PHE A 159 -2.91 14.48 6.75
C PHE A 159 -2.55 13.00 6.91
N ASP A 160 -1.66 12.49 6.05
CA ASP A 160 -1.09 11.16 6.14
C ASP A 160 0.29 11.19 6.82
N GLY A 161 0.50 10.32 7.81
CA GLY A 161 1.77 10.11 8.49
C GLY A 161 2.64 9.02 7.86
N ASP A 162 2.66 8.90 6.53
CA ASP A 162 3.22 7.74 5.82
C ASP A 162 4.69 7.46 6.19
N SER A 163 4.96 6.24 6.65
CA SER A 163 6.28 5.82 7.16
C SER A 163 6.62 4.39 6.76
N LEU A 164 7.70 4.22 5.99
CA LEU A 164 8.22 2.90 5.59
C LEU A 164 9.64 2.67 6.12
N PHE A 165 9.85 1.53 6.77
CA PHE A 165 11.16 1.13 7.29
C PHE A 165 11.71 -0.04 6.47
N VAL A 166 12.97 0.03 6.06
CA VAL A 166 13.63 -1.08 5.36
C VAL A 166 14.60 -1.78 6.31
N VAL A 167 14.47 -3.09 6.42
CA VAL A 167 15.38 -3.96 7.15
C VAL A 167 16.08 -4.90 6.19
N CYS A 168 17.37 -5.09 6.40
CA CYS A 168 18.20 -6.03 5.65
C CYS A 168 19.11 -6.73 6.66
N PRO A 169 19.05 -8.07 6.79
CA PRO A 169 19.94 -8.80 7.68
C PRO A 169 21.39 -8.55 7.29
N GLN A 170 22.22 -8.20 8.27
CA GLN A 170 23.64 -8.04 8.04
C GLN A 170 24.32 -9.41 8.05
N THR A 171 24.88 -9.82 6.92
CA THR A 171 25.69 -11.04 6.81
C THR A 171 27.16 -10.71 7.07
N ALA A 172 27.82 -11.57 7.85
CA ALA A 172 29.15 -11.28 8.37
C ALA A 172 30.25 -11.68 7.37
N ARG A 173 30.63 -10.83 6.39
CA ARG A 173 32.04 -10.68 5.90
C ARG A 173 32.26 -9.77 4.67
N LYS A 174 33.56 -9.44 4.52
CA LYS A 174 34.25 -8.30 3.88
C LYS A 174 34.49 -8.33 2.37
N ASN A 175 34.09 -9.36 1.63
CA ASN A 175 34.39 -9.47 0.19
C ASN A 175 33.12 -9.29 -0.65
N GLN A 176 32.55 -8.10 -0.60
CA GLN A 176 31.37 -7.77 -1.40
C GLN A 176 31.81 -6.98 -2.62
N SER A 177 31.34 -7.40 -3.80
CA SER A 177 31.29 -6.51 -4.95
C SER A 177 30.51 -5.25 -4.54
N PRO A 178 30.92 -4.05 -4.99
CA PRO A 178 30.23 -2.83 -4.64
C PRO A 178 28.75 -2.94 -5.00
N VAL A 179 27.87 -2.62 -4.05
CA VAL A 179 26.43 -2.52 -4.31
C VAL A 179 26.22 -1.42 -5.35
N THR A 180 25.70 -1.80 -6.51
CA THR A 180 25.54 -0.89 -7.63
C THR A 180 24.18 -0.20 -7.61
N ASN A 181 24.06 0.93 -8.30
CA ASN A 181 22.78 1.63 -8.43
C ASN A 181 21.74 0.78 -9.16
N GLU A 182 22.15 -0.10 -10.07
CA GLU A 182 21.27 -1.03 -10.76
C GLU A 182 20.65 -2.05 -9.78
N LEU A 183 21.44 -2.54 -8.82
CA LEU A 183 20.94 -3.43 -7.76
C LEU A 183 19.90 -2.70 -6.89
N ILE A 184 20.21 -1.48 -6.45
CA ILE A 184 19.27 -0.64 -5.68
C ILE A 184 18.00 -0.34 -6.47
N ALA A 185 18.12 -0.06 -7.77
CA ALA A 185 16.97 0.20 -8.63
C ALA A 185 16.04 -1.03 -8.70
N ARG A 186 16.62 -2.23 -8.85
CA ARG A 186 15.85 -3.50 -8.91
C ARG A 186 15.17 -3.82 -7.58
N ILE A 187 15.89 -3.69 -6.47
CA ILE A 187 15.33 -3.92 -5.12
C ILE A 187 14.27 -2.87 -4.80
N GLY A 188 14.52 -1.60 -5.09
CA GLY A 188 13.60 -0.49 -4.83
C GLY A 188 12.30 -0.61 -5.62
N ASN A 189 12.37 -1.00 -6.91
CA ASN A 189 11.15 -1.27 -7.68
C ASN A 189 10.37 -2.47 -7.09
N ALA A 190 11.06 -3.55 -6.77
CA ALA A 190 10.43 -4.72 -6.14
C ALA A 190 9.79 -4.37 -4.78
N ALA A 191 10.42 -3.49 -4.00
CA ALA A 191 9.87 -2.98 -2.74
C ALA A 191 8.60 -2.17 -2.97
N ALA A 192 8.59 -1.26 -3.95
CA ALA A 192 7.40 -0.50 -4.33
C ALA A 192 6.24 -1.42 -4.77
N ASP A 193 6.52 -2.44 -5.58
CA ASP A 193 5.50 -3.40 -6.01
C ASP A 193 4.96 -4.22 -4.84
N CYS A 194 5.83 -4.65 -3.91
CA CYS A 194 5.40 -5.33 -2.69
C CYS A 194 4.54 -4.44 -1.80
N VAL A 195 4.89 -3.17 -1.62
CA VAL A 195 4.09 -2.22 -0.84
C VAL A 195 2.70 -2.04 -1.48
N ALA A 196 2.64 -1.83 -2.79
CA ALA A 196 1.38 -1.63 -3.50
C ALA A 196 0.45 -2.86 -3.37
N ARG A 197 0.99 -4.05 -3.58
CA ARG A 197 0.26 -5.32 -3.40
C ARG A 197 -0.17 -5.52 -1.94
N SER A 198 0.69 -5.20 -0.99
CA SER A 198 0.38 -5.33 0.45
C SER A 198 -0.77 -4.42 0.85
N LEU A 199 -0.82 -3.19 0.32
CA LEU A 199 -1.93 -2.26 0.57
C LEU A 199 -3.27 -2.77 0.03
N ALA A 200 -3.29 -3.34 -1.18
CA ALA A 200 -4.49 -3.98 -1.72
C ALA A 200 -4.92 -5.19 -0.88
N ARG A 201 -3.96 -6.06 -0.51
CA ARG A 201 -4.20 -7.21 0.36
C ARG A 201 -4.71 -6.82 1.75
N ALA A 202 -4.31 -5.66 2.27
CA ALA A 202 -4.80 -5.15 3.55
C ALA A 202 -6.31 -4.91 3.53
N ILE A 203 -6.83 -4.37 2.41
CA ILE A 203 -8.26 -4.15 2.20
C ILE A 203 -8.98 -5.45 1.87
N TYR A 204 -8.43 -6.25 0.95
CA TYR A 204 -9.05 -7.51 0.52
C TYR A 204 -9.27 -8.47 1.69
N ASN A 205 -8.30 -8.58 2.61
CA ASN A 205 -8.31 -9.48 3.77
C ASN A 205 -8.81 -8.84 5.07
N ALA A 206 -9.28 -7.59 5.01
CA ALA A 206 -9.92 -6.93 6.14
C ALA A 206 -11.23 -7.66 6.47
N GLU A 207 -11.46 -7.92 7.76
CA GLU A 207 -12.69 -8.55 8.22
C GLU A 207 -13.70 -7.50 8.69
N PRO A 208 -15.02 -7.82 8.59
CA PRO A 208 -16.07 -7.00 9.16
C PRO A 208 -15.82 -6.71 10.63
N LEU A 209 -16.31 -5.56 11.09
CA LEU A 209 -16.34 -5.31 12.53
C LEU A 209 -17.40 -6.21 13.20
N PRO A 210 -17.21 -6.55 14.50
CA PRO A 210 -18.28 -7.17 15.28
C PRO A 210 -19.54 -6.29 15.29
N HIS A 211 -20.72 -6.90 15.37
CA HIS A 211 -22.05 -6.25 15.28
C HIS A 211 -22.35 -5.11 16.29
N ASN A 212 -21.41 -4.75 17.17
CA ASN A 212 -21.52 -3.66 18.15
C ASN A 212 -20.54 -2.49 17.88
N ALA A 213 -19.73 -2.55 16.83
CA ALA A 213 -18.89 -1.43 16.42
C ALA A 213 -19.70 -0.43 15.57
N MET A 214 -19.40 0.85 15.72
CA MET A 214 -20.13 2.00 15.16
C MET A 214 -20.70 1.77 13.75
N ASP A 215 -22.01 1.97 13.57
CA ASP A 215 -22.76 1.91 12.29
C ASP A 215 -22.21 2.81 11.18
N THR A 216 -21.29 3.72 11.51
CA THR A 216 -20.69 4.69 10.60
C THR A 216 -19.34 4.26 10.03
N ALA A 217 -18.77 3.13 10.44
CA ALA A 217 -17.51 2.65 9.91
C ALA A 217 -17.66 2.15 8.45
N PRO A 218 -16.67 2.38 7.56
CA PRO A 218 -16.67 1.79 6.23
C PRO A 218 -16.80 0.27 6.31
N LYS A 219 -17.51 -0.32 5.35
CA LYS A 219 -17.68 -1.77 5.22
C LYS A 219 -16.39 -2.46 4.78
N ALA A 220 -16.20 -3.72 5.17
CA ALA A 220 -15.12 -4.55 4.67
C ALA A 220 -15.33 -4.87 3.18
N TYR A 221 -14.24 -5.20 2.48
CA TYR A 221 -14.31 -5.58 1.07
C TYR A 221 -15.31 -6.72 0.85
N CYS A 222 -15.27 -7.76 1.69
CA CYS A 222 -16.14 -8.93 1.59
C CYS A 222 -17.63 -8.64 1.87
N GLU A 223 -17.96 -7.51 2.50
CA GLU A 223 -19.36 -7.08 2.69
C GLU A 223 -19.90 -6.30 1.48
N ARG A 224 -18.99 -5.78 0.64
CA ARG A 224 -19.32 -5.00 -0.56
C ARG A 224 -19.23 -5.84 -1.83
N PHE A 225 -18.29 -6.78 -1.87
CA PHE A 225 -17.93 -7.56 -3.04
C PHE A 225 -17.62 -9.01 -2.65
N SER A 226 -17.94 -9.97 -3.51
CA SER A 226 -17.54 -11.35 -3.32
C SER A 226 -16.03 -11.51 -3.50
N ARG A 227 -15.36 -12.15 -2.54
CA ARG A 227 -13.99 -12.67 -2.71
C ARG A 227 -14.04 -13.83 -3.70
N GLN A 228 -13.15 -13.85 -4.68
CA GLN A 228 -12.97 -15.00 -5.57
C GLN A 228 -12.03 -16.02 -4.94
#